data_AF-A0A660MNG4-F1
#
_entry.id   AF-A0A660MNG4-F1
#
_cell.length_a   1.000
_cell.length_b   1.000
_cell.length_c   1.000
_cell.angle_alpha   90.00
_cell.angle_beta   90.00
_cell.angle_gamma   90.00
#
_symmetry.space_group_name_H-M   'P 1'
#
loop_
_entity.id
_entity.type
_entity.pdbx_description
1 polymer ?
#
loop_
_entity_poly.entity_id
_entity_poly.type
_entity_poly.pdbx_seq_one_letter_code
_entity_poly.pdbx_strand_id
1 'polypeptide(L)' 'MKKDYTKTNLKIQNVLVKIQEGTNEVFGVNKEQFKELQIYENQYFMKDKGEIGILEISKNIKVIPGIKYIRIYF' A
#
# COMPACT_ATOMS: atom_id res chain seq x y z
N MET A 1 10.97 -4.52 23.50
CA MET A 1 10.07 -3.78 22.60
C MET A 1 9.50 -4.73 21.56
N LYS A 2 8.18 -4.96 21.58
CA LYS A 2 7.51 -5.77 20.57
C LYS A 2 7.52 -4.95 19.27
N LYS A 3 8.00 -5.54 18.17
CA LYS A 3 7.90 -4.88 16.87
C LYS A 3 6.42 -4.87 16.49
N ASP A 4 5.92 -3.71 16.13
CA ASP A 4 4.56 -3.43 15.67
C ASP A 4 4.38 -3.74 14.16
N TYR A 5 5.31 -4.50 13.57
CA TYR A 5 5.29 -4.78 12.14
C TYR A 5 5.83 -6.17 11.79
N THR A 6 5.37 -6.68 10.66
CA THR A 6 5.93 -7.86 9.98
C THR A 6 6.69 -7.46 8.72
N LYS A 7 7.86 -8.07 8.50
CA LYS A 7 8.59 -7.92 7.23
C LYS A 7 7.93 -8.80 6.17
N THR A 8 7.80 -8.29 4.95
CA THR A 8 7.15 -9.04 3.87
C THR A 8 8.05 -9.10 2.63
N ASN A 9 7.75 -10.07 1.76
CA ASN A 9 8.28 -10.14 0.40
C ASN A 9 7.28 -9.57 -0.62
N LEU A 10 6.35 -8.73 -0.17
CA LEU A 10 5.37 -8.10 -1.07
C LEU A 10 6.08 -7.17 -2.06
N LYS A 11 5.54 -7.14 -3.27
CA LYS A 11 5.87 -6.13 -4.28
C LYS A 11 4.83 -5.02 -4.27
N ILE A 12 5.13 -3.92 -4.95
CA ILE A 12 4.23 -2.77 -5.06
C ILE A 12 2.88 -3.15 -5.68
N GLN A 13 2.88 -4.07 -6.66
CA GLN A 13 1.64 -4.57 -7.26
C GLN A 13 0.73 -5.25 -6.25
N ASN A 14 1.30 -5.99 -5.28
CA ASN A 14 0.49 -6.61 -4.23
C ASN A 14 -0.11 -5.58 -3.27
N VAL A 15 0.62 -4.49 -3.00
CA VAL A 15 0.10 -3.39 -2.17
C VAL A 15 -1.06 -2.69 -2.87
N LEU A 16 -0.94 -2.42 -4.18
CA LEU A 16 -2.03 -1.83 -4.97
C LEU A 16 -3.31 -2.68 -4.92
N VAL A 17 -3.19 -3.99 -5.16
CA VAL A 17 -4.33 -4.92 -5.09
C VAL A 17 -4.99 -4.89 -3.70
N LYS A 18 -4.20 -4.99 -2.63
CA LYS A 18 -4.73 -4.95 -1.26
C LYS A 18 -5.45 -3.63 -0.93
N ILE A 19 -4.95 -2.50 -1.44
CA ILE A 19 -5.63 -1.20 -1.27
C ILE A 19 -6.95 -1.18 -2.08
N GLN A 20 -6.95 -1.71 -3.31
CA GLN A 20 -8.17 -1.81 -4.13
C GLN A 20 -9.25 -2.71 -3.49
N GLU A 21 -8.83 -3.77 -2.82
CA GLU A 21 -9.68 -4.67 -2.02
C GLU A 21 -10.21 -4.02 -0.72
N GLY A 22 -9.73 -2.83 -0.36
CA GLY A 22 -10.18 -2.11 0.85
C GLY A 22 -9.56 -2.61 2.15
N THR A 23 -8.28 -3.03 2.11
CA THR A 23 -7.55 -3.44 3.33
C THR A 23 -7.48 -2.33 4.38
N ASN A 24 -7.47 -2.71 5.66
CA ASN A 24 -7.16 -1.83 6.80
C ASN A 24 -5.67 -1.86 7.18
N GLU A 25 -4.85 -2.65 6.47
CA GLU A 25 -3.41 -2.75 6.72
C GLU A 25 -2.69 -1.43 6.38
N VAL A 26 -1.69 -1.06 7.19
CA VAL A 26 -0.77 0.04 6.87
C VAL A 26 0.56 -0.52 6.39
N PHE A 27 0.96 -0.19 5.16
CA PHE A 27 2.20 -0.64 4.57
C PHE A 27 3.32 0.37 4.79
N GLY A 28 4.40 -0.10 5.41
CA GLY A 28 5.66 0.62 5.47
C GLY A 28 6.43 0.43 4.17
N VAL A 29 6.67 1.51 3.42
CA VAL A 29 7.43 1.50 2.15
C VAL A 29 8.58 2.51 2.20
N ASN A 30 9.60 2.34 1.36
CA ASN A 30 10.64 3.34 1.20
C ASN A 30 10.24 4.47 0.23
N LYS A 31 11.11 5.46 0.04
CA LYS A 31 10.83 6.64 -0.80
C LYS A 31 10.64 6.29 -2.28
N GLU A 32 11.37 5.30 -2.80
CA GLU A 32 11.29 4.89 -4.21
C GLU A 32 9.98 4.16 -4.47
N GLN A 33 9.67 3.18 -3.61
CA GLN A 33 8.39 2.46 -3.59
C GLN A 33 7.19 3.41 -3.45
N PHE A 34 7.30 4.44 -2.60
CA PHE A 34 6.25 5.44 -2.49
C PHE A 34 6.03 6.22 -3.78
N LYS A 35 7.11 6.62 -4.47
CA LYS A 35 7.00 7.29 -5.78
C LYS A 35 6.34 6.39 -6.82
N GLU A 36 6.66 5.10 -6.84
CA GLU A 36 6.02 4.13 -7.74
C GLU A 36 4.51 4.05 -7.46
N LEU A 37 4.12 3.99 -6.18
CA LEU A 37 2.72 3.99 -5.78
C LEU A 37 1.98 5.27 -6.19
N GLN A 38 2.60 6.44 -6.01
CA GLN A 38 1.98 7.74 -6.31
C GLN A 38 1.53 7.90 -7.77
N ILE A 39 2.10 7.14 -8.72
CA ILE A 39 1.65 7.13 -10.12
C ILE A 39 0.19 6.69 -10.24
N TYR A 40 -0.28 5.86 -9.30
CA TYR A 40 -1.62 5.27 -9.30
C TYR A 40 -2.63 6.04 -8.44
N GLU A 41 -2.19 7.05 -7.69
CA GLU A 41 -3.10 7.85 -6.85
C GLU A 41 -4.19 8.51 -7.71
N ASN A 42 -5.43 8.50 -7.21
CA ASN A 42 -6.62 9.02 -7.89
C ASN A 42 -6.99 8.32 -9.20
N GLN A 43 -6.37 7.17 -9.53
CA GLN A 43 -6.84 6.36 -10.65
C GLN A 43 -8.16 5.68 -10.31
N TYR A 44 -9.05 5.66 -11.30
CA TYR A 44 -10.33 4.97 -11.19
C TYR A 44 -10.13 3.48 -11.48
N PHE A 45 -10.81 2.63 -10.72
CA PHE A 45 -10.83 1.20 -10.95
C PHE A 45 -12.24 0.64 -10.72
N MET A 46 -12.53 -0.49 -11.35
CA MET A 46 -13.79 -1.19 -11.15
C MET A 46 -13.66 -2.13 -9.96
N LYS A 47 -14.56 -1.97 -8.99
CA LYS A 47 -14.75 -2.87 -7.86
C LYS A 47 -15.73 -3.98 -8.23
N ASP A 48 -15.81 -4.99 -7.38
CA ASP A 48 -16.80 -6.05 -7.54
C ASP A 48 -18.22 -5.47 -7.66
N LYS A 49 -19.03 -6.06 -8.55
CA LYS A 49 -20.41 -5.65 -8.86
C LYS A 49 -20.54 -4.33 -9.66
N GLY A 50 -19.46 -3.86 -10.28
CA GLY A 50 -19.50 -2.73 -11.23
C GLY A 50 -19.45 -1.36 -10.58
N GLU A 51 -19.17 -1.29 -9.28
CA GLU A 51 -18.92 -0.02 -8.59
C GLU A 51 -17.59 0.59 -9.02
N ILE A 52 -17.51 1.92 -9.13
CA ILE A 52 -16.26 2.62 -9.44
C ILE A 52 -15.60 3.05 -8.14
N GLY A 53 -14.36 2.60 -7.92
CA GLY A 53 -13.48 3.05 -6.85
C GLY A 53 -12.49 4.11 -7.34
N ILE A 54 -12.02 4.94 -6.42
CA ILE A 54 -10.86 5.82 -6.60
C ILE A 54 -9.75 5.29 -5.71
N LEU A 55 -8.53 5.15 -6.24
CA LEU A 55 -7.40 4.68 -5.47
C LEU A 55 -6.86 5.79 -4.56
N GLU A 56 -6.95 5.60 -3.25
CA GLU A 56 -6.46 6.53 -2.21
C GLU A 56 -5.35 5.86 -1.39
N ILE A 57 -4.12 5.91 -1.88
CA ILE A 57 -2.97 5.20 -1.32
C ILE A 57 -2.52 5.85 -0.01
N SER A 58 -2.67 7.17 0.11
CA SER A 58 -2.21 7.94 1.27
C SER A 58 -2.76 7.45 2.62
N LYS A 59 -3.94 6.81 2.65
CA LYS A 59 -4.57 6.29 3.87
C LYS A 59 -3.90 5.02 4.42
N ASN A 60 -3.26 4.23 3.55
CA ASN A 60 -2.72 2.92 3.90
C ASN A 60 -1.19 2.86 3.84
N ILE A 61 -0.49 3.97 3.58
CA ILE A 61 0.96 3.97 3.40
C ILE A 61 1.68 4.82 4.45
N LYS A 62 2.74 4.23 5.02
CA LYS A 62 3.73 4.91 5.87
C LYS A 62 5.08 4.91 5.17
N VAL A 63 5.64 6.08 4.88
CA VAL A 63 6.97 6.19 4.28
C VAL A 63 8.04 6.06 5.36
N ILE A 64 8.93 5.07 5.21
CA ILE A 64 10.02 4.78 6.16
C ILE A 64 11.35 4.79 5.40
N PRO A 65 12.22 5.77 5.66
CA PRO A 65 13.52 5.84 5.03
C PRO A 65 14.38 4.59 5.30
N GLY A 66 15.13 4.14 4.29
CA GLY A 66 16.17 3.12 4.44
C GLY A 66 15.70 1.66 4.55
N ILE A 67 14.39 1.38 4.43
CA ILE A 67 13.91 -0.01 4.39
C ILE A 67 14.07 -0.60 2.98
N LYS A 68 14.46 -1.88 2.91
CA LYS A 68 14.66 -2.61 1.65
C LYS A 68 13.47 -3.49 1.24
N TYR A 69 12.45 -3.57 2.09
CA TYR A 69 11.30 -4.45 1.94
C TYR A 69 10.07 -3.78 2.52
N ILE A 70 8.89 -4.22 2.09
CA ILE A 70 7.61 -3.71 2.56
C ILE A 70 7.30 -4.29 3.94
N ARG A 71 6.79 -3.46 4.85
CA ARG A 71 6.33 -3.86 6.19
C ARG A 71 4.82 -3.77 6.27
N ILE A 72 4.18 -4.62 7.05
CA ILE A 72 2.76 -4.47 7.43
C ILE A 72 2.71 -4.17 8.93
N TYR A 73 2.03 -3.08 9.30
CA TYR A 73 1.81 -2.67 10.69
C TYR A 73 0.49 -3.23 11.22
N PHE A 74 0.46 -3.60 12.51
CA PHE A 74 -0.72 -4.14 13.22
C PHE A 74 -1.21 -3.18 14.31
#